data_AF-A2QCH4-F1
#
_entry.id   AF-A2QCH4-F1
#
_cell.length_a   1.000
_cell.length_b   1.000
_cell.length_c   1.000
_cell.angle_alpha   90.00
_cell.angle_beta   90.00
_cell.angle_gamma   90.00
#
_symmetry.space_group_name_H-M   'P 1'
#
loop_
_entity.id
_entity.type
_entity.pdbx_description
1 polymer ?
#
loop_
_entity_poly.entity_id
_entity_poly.type
_entity_poly.pdbx_seq_one_letter_code
_entity_poly.pdbx_strand_id
1 'polypeptide(L)'
;MALPGTNPIVYTPVPRTDPMLTCPFFSIQVSVVSAANSIQAYRSESYAADLYNGKTADGRPPTNPLSSRTFGTWTFLSSVVRMYAAYNLNNPAVYDLALWTFGIALVHFVGEWLGFGSAQLKGRFVSPLIVASSTLAWMLTQREAYLAA
;
A
#
# COMPACT_ATOMS: atom_id res chain seq x y z
N MET A 1 -1.66 -4.31 -53.01
CA MET A 1 -1.10 -5.26 -52.03
C MET A 1 -0.66 -4.43 -50.83
N ALA A 2 -1.45 -4.42 -49.76
CA ALA A 2 -1.22 -3.61 -48.55
C ALA A 2 -0.94 -4.54 -47.36
N LEU A 3 0.05 -4.20 -46.54
CA LEU A 3 0.53 -5.03 -45.43
C LEU A 3 -0.50 -5.05 -44.28
N PRO A 4 -0.75 -6.21 -43.63
CA PRO A 4 -1.66 -6.28 -42.50
C PRO A 4 -0.96 -5.93 -41.18
N GLY A 5 -1.64 -5.16 -40.33
CA GLY A 5 -1.51 -5.31 -38.87
C GLY A 5 -0.67 -4.28 -38.13
N THR A 6 -1.09 -3.02 -38.10
CA THR A 6 -0.87 -2.17 -36.92
C THR A 6 -2.19 -1.51 -36.55
N ASN A 7 -2.99 -2.17 -35.72
CA ASN A 7 -4.10 -1.49 -35.05
C ASN A 7 -3.49 -0.53 -34.02
N PRO A 8 -3.69 0.79 -34.14
CA PRO A 8 -3.28 1.71 -33.09
C PRO A 8 -4.08 1.38 -31.83
N ILE A 9 -3.40 1.32 -30.68
CA ILE A 9 -4.08 1.21 -29.38
C ILE A 9 -4.88 2.50 -29.19
N VAL A 10 -6.18 2.43 -29.45
CA VAL A 10 -7.12 3.53 -29.16
C VAL A 10 -7.32 3.55 -27.65
N TYR A 11 -6.64 4.45 -26.95
CA TYR A 11 -7.01 4.81 -25.59
C TYR A 11 -8.35 5.54 -25.64
N THR A 12 -9.45 4.81 -25.42
CA THR A 12 -10.73 5.46 -25.13
C THR A 12 -10.69 5.94 -23.68
N PRO A 13 -10.87 7.24 -23.39
CA PRO A 13 -10.95 7.72 -22.03
C PRO A 13 -12.27 7.22 -21.41
N VAL A 14 -12.18 6.41 -20.36
CA VAL A 14 -13.35 5.98 -19.57
C VAL A 14 -14.05 7.24 -19.02
N PRO A 15 -15.40 7.37 -19.14
CA PRO A 15 -16.13 8.56 -18.71
C PRO A 15 -15.91 8.92 -17.25
N ARG A 16 -15.58 10.19 -16.98
CA ARG A 16 -15.15 10.74 -15.67
C ARG A 16 -16.23 10.75 -14.56
N THR A 17 -17.37 10.10 -14.75
CA THR A 17 -18.49 10.05 -13.81
C THR A 17 -18.62 8.70 -13.08
N ASP A 18 -17.77 7.72 -13.39
CA ASP A 18 -17.81 6.41 -12.77
C ASP A 18 -17.07 6.37 -11.42
N PRO A 19 -17.59 5.62 -10.41
CA PRO A 19 -16.88 5.33 -9.17
C PRO A 19 -15.44 4.80 -9.41
N MET A 20 -15.21 4.18 -10.57
CA MET A 20 -13.91 3.66 -11.04
C MET A 20 -12.81 4.71 -11.20
N LEU A 21 -13.11 6.02 -11.31
CA LEU A 21 -12.11 7.08 -11.49
C LEU A 21 -11.51 7.63 -10.20
N THR A 22 -12.13 7.42 -9.04
CA THR A 22 -11.55 7.86 -7.75
C THR A 22 -10.41 6.95 -7.28
N CYS A 23 -10.28 5.78 -7.87
CA CYS A 23 -9.48 4.66 -7.36
C CYS A 23 -8.00 4.62 -7.80
N PRO A 24 -7.64 4.89 -9.08
CA PRO A 24 -6.25 5.08 -9.47
C PRO A 24 -5.61 6.24 -8.72
N PHE A 25 -6.35 7.35 -8.61
CA PHE A 25 -5.90 8.54 -7.91
C PHE A 25 -5.62 8.27 -6.43
N PHE A 26 -6.52 7.55 -5.75
CA PHE A 26 -6.29 7.14 -4.36
C PHE A 26 -5.06 6.22 -4.21
N SER A 27 -4.87 5.27 -5.13
CA SER A 27 -3.70 4.38 -5.12
C SER A 27 -2.39 5.16 -5.31
N ILE A 28 -2.41 6.20 -6.14
CA ILE A 28 -1.29 7.14 -6.31
C ILE A 28 -1.03 7.90 -4.99
N GLN A 29 -2.07 8.43 -4.35
CA GLN A 29 -1.93 9.15 -3.07
C GLN A 29 -1.31 8.27 -1.97
N VAL A 30 -1.82 7.05 -1.79
CA VAL A 30 -1.29 6.10 -0.80
C VAL A 30 0.15 5.72 -1.12
N SER A 31 0.50 5.61 -2.40
CA SER A 31 1.89 5.39 -2.83
C SER A 31 2.79 6.56 -2.47
N VAL A 32 2.41 7.79 -2.81
CA VAL A 32 3.19 9.01 -2.47
C VAL A 32 3.40 9.13 -0.95
N VAL A 33 2.35 8.91 -0.15
CA VAL A 33 2.44 8.92 1.31
C VAL A 33 3.39 7.82 1.81
N SER A 34 3.29 6.61 1.24
CA SER A 34 4.18 5.48 1.59
C SER A 34 5.64 5.79 1.25
N ALA A 35 5.92 6.42 0.11
CA ALA A 35 7.26 6.87 -0.24
C ALA A 35 7.79 7.93 0.75
N ALA A 36 6.97 8.92 1.14
CA ALA A 36 7.34 9.91 2.14
C ALA A 36 7.59 9.29 3.53
N ASN A 37 6.77 8.31 3.92
CA ASN A 37 6.96 7.52 5.15
C ASN A 37 8.28 6.74 5.12
N SER A 38 8.63 6.19 3.96
CA SER A 38 9.90 5.49 3.77
C SER A 38 11.09 6.42 3.99
N ILE A 39 11.04 7.63 3.43
CA ILE A 39 12.08 8.65 3.64
C ILE A 39 12.20 9.00 5.13
N GLN A 40 11.07 9.19 5.83
CA GLN A 40 11.10 9.47 7.27
C GLN A 40 11.73 8.32 8.07
N ALA A 41 11.42 7.07 7.74
CA ALA A 41 11.97 5.89 8.41
C ALA A 41 13.49 5.75 8.19
N TYR A 42 14.01 6.16 7.04
CA TYR A 42 15.45 6.21 6.78
C TYR A 42 16.17 7.35 7.51
N ARG A 43 15.49 8.47 7.73
CA ARG A 43 16.08 9.66 8.37
C ARG A 43 15.94 9.65 9.90
N SER A 44 14.99 8.90 10.45
CA SER A 44 14.72 8.87 11.88
C SER A 44 14.39 7.46 12.37
N GLU A 45 15.12 7.01 13.40
CA GLU A 45 14.78 5.81 14.16
C GLU A 45 13.45 5.98 14.91
N SER A 46 13.18 7.19 15.43
CA SER A 46 11.97 7.45 16.21
C SER A 46 10.70 7.28 15.39
N TYR A 47 10.79 7.38 14.06
CA TYR A 47 9.64 7.18 13.19
C TYR A 47 8.99 5.81 13.39
N ALA A 48 9.79 4.74 13.35
CA ALA A 48 9.28 3.39 13.58
C ALA A 48 8.86 3.21 15.04
N ALA A 49 9.63 3.76 15.98
CA ALA A 49 9.29 3.71 17.41
C ALA A 49 7.91 4.33 17.71
N ASP A 50 7.61 5.48 17.11
CA ASP A 50 6.33 6.19 17.26
C ASP A 50 5.19 5.50 16.50
N LEU A 51 5.52 4.87 15.36
CA LEU A 51 4.56 4.13 14.56
C LEU A 51 4.07 2.90 15.32
N TYR A 52 4.99 2.05 15.78
CA TYR A 52 4.65 0.84 16.51
C TYR A 52 4.20 1.17 17.94
N ASN A 53 4.87 2.10 18.63
CA ASN A 53 4.48 2.65 19.94
C ASN A 53 4.41 1.66 21.13
N GLY A 54 4.76 0.39 20.94
CA GLY A 54 4.95 -0.56 22.03
C GLY A 54 6.19 -0.28 22.86
N LYS A 55 6.31 -0.98 24.00
CA LYS A 55 7.42 -0.85 24.95
C LYS A 55 7.89 -2.23 25.41
N THR A 56 9.20 -2.41 25.51
CA THR A 56 9.81 -3.58 26.16
C THR A 56 9.61 -3.53 27.68
N ALA A 57 9.96 -4.60 28.40
CA ALA A 57 9.89 -4.65 29.87
C ALA A 57 10.65 -3.49 30.54
N ASP A 58 11.76 -3.07 29.94
CA ASP A 58 12.59 -1.96 30.44
C ASP A 58 12.10 -0.57 29.97
N GLY A 59 10.91 -0.48 29.35
CA GLY A 59 10.30 0.78 28.93
C GLY A 59 10.87 1.41 27.65
N ARG A 60 11.70 0.68 26.89
CA ARG A 60 12.28 1.17 25.62
C ARG A 60 11.42 0.78 24.42
N PRO A 61 11.48 1.51 23.29
CA PRO A 61 10.86 1.04 22.05
C PRO A 61 11.41 -0.33 21.62
N PRO A 62 10.60 -1.22 21.05
CA PRO A 62 11.07 -2.51 20.52
C PRO A 62 11.86 -2.35 19.20
N THR A 63 11.76 -1.19 18.56
CA THR A 63 12.44 -0.85 17.31
C THR A 63 13.86 -0.35 17.54
N ASN A 64 14.72 -0.55 16.54
CA ASN A 64 16.08 -0.01 16.45
C ASN A 64 16.35 0.64 15.07
N PRO A 65 17.50 1.28 14.82
CA PRO A 65 17.77 1.98 13.57
C PRO A 65 17.69 1.09 12.33
N LEU A 66 18.13 -0.16 12.43
CA LEU A 66 18.06 -1.12 11.33
C LEU A 66 16.61 -1.46 11.00
N SER A 67 15.79 -1.78 12.01
CA SER A 67 14.38 -2.09 11.83
C SER A 67 13.58 -0.92 11.22
N SER A 68 13.94 0.33 11.56
CA SER A 68 13.31 1.51 10.95
C SER A 68 13.60 1.58 9.44
N ARG A 69 14.86 1.38 9.04
CA ARG A 69 15.22 1.33 7.62
C ARG A 69 14.57 0.15 6.90
N THR A 70 14.53 -1.03 7.52
CA THR A 70 13.85 -2.21 6.97
C THR A 70 12.37 -1.94 6.74
N PHE A 71 11.68 -1.33 7.71
CA PHE A 71 10.30 -0.88 7.55
C PHE A 71 10.16 0.09 6.36
N GLY A 72 11.08 1.06 6.25
CA GLY A 72 11.14 1.98 5.12
C GLY A 72 11.31 1.26 3.78
N THR A 73 12.19 0.26 3.68
CA THR A 73 12.41 -0.51 2.44
C THR A 73 11.13 -1.24 2.01
N TRP A 74 10.46 -1.94 2.93
CA TRP A 74 9.22 -2.67 2.63
C TRP A 74 8.07 -1.75 2.27
N THR A 75 7.98 -0.60 2.94
CA THR A 75 6.98 0.44 2.65
C THR A 75 7.22 1.05 1.27
N PHE A 76 8.47 1.30 0.90
CA PHE A 76 8.83 1.82 -0.42
C PHE A 76 8.58 0.80 -1.53
N LEU A 77 8.93 -0.48 -1.31
CA LEU A 77 8.60 -1.56 -2.24
C LEU A 77 7.09 -1.61 -2.51
N SER A 78 6.29 -1.57 -1.45
CA SER A 78 4.82 -1.54 -1.56
C SER A 78 4.34 -0.31 -2.32
N SER A 79 4.94 0.86 -2.08
CA SER A 79 4.65 2.09 -2.83
C SER A 79 4.91 1.94 -4.33
N VAL A 80 6.02 1.31 -4.72
CA VAL A 80 6.35 1.11 -6.13
C VAL A 80 5.31 0.20 -6.78
N VAL A 81 4.99 -0.93 -6.16
CA VAL A 81 3.98 -1.87 -6.69
C VAL A 81 2.63 -1.18 -6.86
N ARG A 82 2.16 -0.44 -5.84
CA ARG A 82 0.88 0.27 -5.87
C ARG A 82 0.85 1.39 -6.92
N MET A 83 1.97 2.10 -7.11
CA MET A 83 2.08 3.12 -8.14
C MET A 83 1.95 2.51 -9.53
N TYR A 84 2.68 1.43 -9.81
CA TYR A 84 2.56 0.72 -11.10
C TYR A 84 1.16 0.14 -11.31
N ALA A 85 0.56 -0.41 -10.25
CA ALA A 85 -0.79 -0.95 -10.31
C ALA A 85 -1.84 0.12 -10.60
N ALA A 86 -1.68 1.35 -10.11
CA ALA A 86 -2.61 2.44 -10.40
C ALA A 86 -2.79 2.72 -11.90
N TYR A 87 -1.79 2.39 -12.73
CA TYR A 87 -1.85 2.52 -14.18
C TYR A 87 -2.23 1.22 -14.92
N ASN A 88 -2.33 0.09 -14.22
CA ASN A 88 -2.47 -1.24 -14.81
C ASN A 88 -3.48 -2.12 -14.04
N LEU A 89 -4.55 -1.54 -13.49
CA LEU A 89 -5.53 -2.27 -12.66
C LEU A 89 -6.30 -3.36 -13.43
N ASN A 90 -6.35 -3.30 -14.76
CA ASN A 90 -6.94 -4.34 -15.61
C ASN A 90 -6.03 -5.55 -15.83
N ASN A 91 -4.75 -5.47 -15.45
CA ASN A 91 -3.87 -6.63 -15.48
C ASN A 91 -4.05 -7.46 -14.19
N PRO A 92 -4.50 -8.73 -14.28
CA PRO A 92 -4.82 -9.53 -13.10
C PRO A 92 -3.62 -9.76 -12.18
N ALA A 93 -2.43 -9.99 -12.74
CA ALA A 93 -1.23 -10.21 -11.93
C ALA A 93 -0.81 -8.94 -11.18
N VAL A 94 -0.88 -7.77 -11.83
CA VAL A 94 -0.53 -6.50 -11.20
C VAL A 94 -1.57 -6.10 -10.14
N TYR A 95 -2.85 -6.35 -10.42
CA TYR A 95 -3.94 -6.14 -9.48
C TYR A 95 -3.74 -6.96 -8.20
N ASP A 96 -3.51 -8.26 -8.36
CA ASP A 96 -3.32 -9.17 -7.23
C ASP A 96 -2.05 -8.82 -6.44
N LEU A 97 -0.96 -8.40 -7.10
CA LEU A 97 0.24 -7.91 -6.42
C LEU A 97 -0.05 -6.68 -5.54
N ALA A 98 -0.80 -5.70 -6.05
CA ALA A 98 -1.19 -4.54 -5.26
C ALA A 98 -2.10 -4.94 -4.08
N LEU A 99 -3.07 -5.82 -4.31
CA LEU A 99 -3.93 -6.39 -3.28
C LEU A 99 -3.10 -7.04 -2.16
N TRP A 100 -2.12 -7.87 -2.53
CA TRP A 100 -1.21 -8.51 -1.58
C TRP A 100 -0.37 -7.52 -0.77
N THR A 101 0.03 -6.38 -1.33
CA THR A 101 0.76 -5.36 -0.54
C THR A 101 -0.09 -4.79 0.61
N PHE A 102 -1.41 -4.74 0.48
CA PHE A 102 -2.31 -4.34 1.56
C PHE A 102 -2.59 -5.50 2.52
N GLY A 103 -2.78 -6.71 1.99
CA GLY A 103 -2.96 -7.93 2.79
C GLY A 103 -1.78 -8.20 3.71
N ILE A 104 -0.55 -8.20 3.18
CA ILE A 104 0.68 -8.42 3.96
C ILE A 104 0.86 -7.33 5.02
N ALA A 105 0.62 -6.06 4.67
CA ALA A 105 0.70 -4.96 5.64
C ALA A 105 -0.31 -5.14 6.78
N LEU A 106 -1.55 -5.54 6.46
CA LEU A 106 -2.59 -5.77 7.47
C LEU A 106 -2.23 -6.93 8.41
N VAL A 107 -1.79 -8.07 7.85
CA VAL A 107 -1.32 -9.22 8.64
C VAL A 107 -0.17 -8.82 9.56
N HIS A 108 0.81 -8.09 9.05
CA HIS A 108 1.95 -7.59 9.82
C HIS A 108 1.49 -6.71 10.99
N PHE A 109 0.75 -5.64 10.72
CA PHE A 109 0.33 -4.71 11.78
C PHE A 109 -0.62 -5.37 12.80
N VAL A 110 -1.57 -6.20 12.37
CA VAL A 110 -2.43 -6.93 13.30
C VAL A 110 -1.63 -7.90 14.16
N GLY A 111 -0.61 -8.58 13.60
CA GLY A 111 0.29 -9.44 14.36
C GLY A 111 1.11 -8.68 15.41
N GLU A 112 1.64 -7.51 15.06
CA GLU A 112 2.38 -6.65 15.99
C GLU A 112 1.50 -6.12 17.14
N TRP A 113 0.21 -5.89 16.87
CA TRP A 113 -0.74 -5.45 17.88
C TRP A 113 -1.24 -6.58 18.79
N LEU A 114 -1.72 -7.69 18.22
CA LEU A 114 -2.41 -8.75 18.97
C LEU A 114 -1.50 -9.89 19.41
N GLY A 115 -0.41 -10.15 18.70
CA GLY A 115 0.50 -11.27 18.95
C GLY A 115 1.78 -10.86 19.66
N PHE A 116 2.54 -9.94 19.06
CA PHE A 116 3.87 -9.58 19.56
C PHE A 116 3.87 -8.48 20.61
N GLY A 117 2.79 -7.68 20.68
CA GLY A 117 2.67 -6.56 21.63
C GLY A 117 3.64 -5.41 21.39
N SER A 118 4.39 -5.45 20.29
CA SER A 118 5.27 -4.39 19.81
C SER A 118 4.47 -3.16 19.34
N ALA A 119 3.16 -3.30 19.14
CA ALA A 119 2.28 -2.18 18.86
C ALA A 119 1.02 -2.04 19.72
N GLN A 120 0.53 -0.81 19.84
CA GLN A 120 -0.72 -0.48 20.50
C GLN A 120 -1.63 0.32 19.56
N LEU A 121 -2.95 0.09 19.68
CA LEU A 121 -3.99 0.74 18.87
C LEU A 121 -4.22 2.22 19.26
N LYS A 122 -3.22 3.06 19.05
CA LYS A 122 -3.25 4.50 19.31
C LYS A 122 -2.26 5.27 18.45
N GLY A 123 -2.41 6.59 18.39
CA GLY A 123 -1.46 7.47 17.71
C GLY A 123 -1.25 7.10 16.24
N ARG A 124 0.01 7.10 15.80
CA ARG A 124 0.39 6.88 14.39
C ARG A 124 0.06 5.47 13.89
N PHE A 125 -0.10 4.50 14.78
CA PHE A 125 -0.38 3.10 14.43
C PHE A 125 -1.76 2.87 13.80
N VAL A 126 -2.71 3.76 14.08
CA VAL A 126 -4.09 3.58 13.61
C VAL A 126 -4.20 3.81 12.10
N SER A 127 -3.40 4.72 11.54
CA SER A 127 -3.55 5.11 10.13
C SER A 127 -3.23 3.99 9.13
N PRO A 128 -2.15 3.19 9.27
CA PRO A 128 -1.91 2.08 8.34
C PRO A 128 -2.97 0.99 8.44
N LEU A 129 -3.55 0.73 9.61
CA LEU A 129 -4.63 -0.24 9.77
C LEU A 129 -5.88 0.18 9.01
N ILE A 130 -6.29 1.45 9.14
CA ILE A 130 -7.44 1.98 8.40
C ILE A 130 -7.18 1.89 6.90
N VAL A 131 -6.05 2.43 6.44
CA VAL A 131 -5.71 2.47 5.00
C VAL A 131 -5.60 1.07 4.42
N ALA A 132 -4.90 0.14 5.08
CA ALA A 132 -4.75 -1.22 4.59
C ALA A 132 -6.09 -1.95 4.53
N SER A 133 -6.91 -1.84 5.58
CA SER A 133 -8.21 -2.51 5.66
C SER A 133 -9.20 -1.96 4.62
N SER A 134 -9.35 -0.64 4.54
CA SER A 134 -10.29 0.00 3.61
C SER A 134 -9.90 -0.26 2.16
N THR A 135 -8.60 -0.20 1.85
CA THR A 135 -8.13 -0.41 0.47
C THR A 135 -8.20 -1.88 0.07
N LEU A 136 -7.86 -2.81 0.98
CA LEU A 136 -8.01 -4.23 0.73
C LEU A 136 -9.48 -4.61 0.48
N ALA A 137 -10.40 -4.14 1.34
CA ALA A 137 -11.83 -4.36 1.17
C ALA A 137 -12.31 -3.81 -0.17
N TRP A 138 -11.91 -2.58 -0.52
CA TRP A 138 -12.22 -1.97 -1.80
C TRP A 138 -11.72 -2.84 -2.98
N MET A 139 -10.44 -3.25 -2.99
CA MET A 139 -9.90 -4.10 -4.06
C MET A 139 -10.65 -5.44 -4.17
N LEU A 140 -11.01 -6.06 -3.05
CA LEU A 140 -11.79 -7.30 -3.09
C LEU A 140 -13.17 -7.08 -3.75
N THR A 141 -13.86 -5.98 -3.44
CA THR A 141 -15.17 -5.68 -4.01
C THR A 141 -15.14 -5.24 -5.48
N GLN A 142 -14.04 -4.63 -5.94
CA GLN A 142 -13.94 -4.11 -7.32
C GLN A 142 -13.25 -5.07 -8.29
N ARG A 143 -12.79 -6.23 -7.81
CA ARG A 143 -11.97 -7.15 -8.60
C ARG A 143 -12.63 -7.55 -9.92
N GLU A 144 -13.91 -7.92 -9.91
CA GLU A 144 -14.62 -8.30 -11.13
C GLU A 144 -14.74 -7.12 -12.11
N ALA A 145 -15.05 -5.92 -11.61
CA ALA A 145 -15.19 -4.73 -12.44
C ALA A 145 -13.89 -4.34 -13.15
N TYR A 146 -12.74 -4.45 -12.47
CA TYR A 146 -11.44 -4.12 -13.06
C TYR A 146 -10.91 -5.21 -14.00
N LEU A 147 -11.19 -6.48 -13.73
CA LEU A 147 -10.66 -7.60 -14.52
C LEU A 147 -11.58 -8.03 -15.67
N ALA A 148 -12.79 -7.49 -15.75
CA ALA A 148 -13.70 -7.68 -16.89
C ALA A 148 -13.45 -6.69 -18.05
N ALA A 149 -12.60 -5.68 -17.84
CA ALA A 149 -12.32 -4.58 -18.77
C ALA A 149 -11.14 -4.84 -19.71
#